data_AF-A0AA38CVG5-F1
#
_entry.id   AF-A0AA38CVG5-F1
#
_cell.length_a   1.000
_cell.length_b   1.000
_cell.length_c   1.000
_cell.angle_alpha   90.00
_cell.angle_beta   90.00
_cell.angle_gamma   90.00
#
_symmetry.space_group_name_H-M   'P 1'
#
loop_
_entity.id
_entity.type
_entity.pdbx_description
1 polymer ?
#
loop_
_entity_poly.entity_id
_entity_poly.type
_entity_poly.pdbx_seq_one_letter_code
_entity_poly.pdbx_strand_id
1 'polypeptide(L)'
;MEHTSKNKDIDSNDILQESSKRPKPATQQPSSILDICAGKVATVFEGDILVVYGPAHATNISPSKAEILHADLVDKNGQMTITLNMSNTFVHKFASTVVAGCGLRVTGFTVKEKT
;
A
#
# COMPACT_ATOMS: atom_id res chain seq x y z
N MET A 1 -15.91 2.84 -68.02
CA MET A 1 -16.36 1.63 -67.32
C MET A 1 -15.18 0.68 -67.25
N GLU A 2 -15.10 -0.04 -66.13
CA GLU A 2 -14.33 -1.25 -65.85
C GLU A 2 -12.83 -1.16 -65.48
N HIS A 3 -12.60 -1.69 -64.27
CA HIS A 3 -11.39 -1.95 -63.51
C HIS A 3 -10.64 -3.20 -64.01
N THR A 4 -9.35 -3.30 -63.71
CA THR A 4 -8.67 -4.53 -63.17
C THR A 4 -7.18 -4.20 -62.90
N SER A 5 -6.72 -3.99 -61.67
CA SER A 5 -6.34 -4.94 -60.58
C SER A 5 -5.14 -5.85 -60.85
N LYS A 6 -4.04 -5.63 -60.10
CA LYS A 6 -3.12 -6.60 -59.44
C LYS A 6 -2.01 -5.81 -58.69
N ASN A 7 -2.04 -5.66 -57.36
CA ASN A 7 -1.47 -6.53 -56.30
C ASN A 7 -0.01 -6.95 -56.59
N LYS A 8 1.01 -6.90 -55.71
CA LYS A 8 1.26 -6.70 -54.26
C LYS A 8 2.66 -6.03 -54.19
N ASP A 9 3.09 -5.33 -53.15
CA ASP A 9 3.69 -5.89 -51.94
C ASP A 9 3.79 -4.75 -50.91
N ILE A 10 3.03 -4.84 -49.82
CA ILE A 10 3.35 -4.07 -48.60
C ILE A 10 3.95 -5.09 -47.66
N ASP A 11 5.27 -4.98 -47.51
CA ASP A 11 6.09 -5.69 -46.56
C ASP A 11 5.53 -5.40 -45.16
N SER A 12 4.79 -6.36 -44.60
CA SER A 12 4.21 -6.25 -43.27
C SER A 12 5.30 -6.55 -42.25
N ASN A 13 6.19 -5.58 -42.04
CA ASN A 13 7.21 -5.68 -41.00
C ASN A 13 7.50 -4.36 -40.29
N ASP A 14 6.48 -3.52 -40.13
CA ASP A 14 6.43 -2.46 -39.12
C ASP A 14 5.25 -2.69 -38.17
N ILE A 15 5.18 -3.90 -37.61
CA ILE A 15 4.70 -4.02 -36.25
C ILE A 15 5.92 -3.66 -35.40
N LEU A 16 5.85 -2.58 -34.62
CA LEU A 16 6.15 -2.61 -33.19
C LEU A 16 6.06 -1.22 -32.56
N GLN A 17 5.21 -1.17 -31.52
CA GLN A 17 5.27 -0.24 -30.40
C GLN A 17 4.78 1.19 -30.66
N GLU A 18 3.46 1.32 -30.88
CA GLU A 18 2.76 2.40 -30.19
C GLU A 18 2.91 2.14 -28.69
N SER A 19 3.88 2.83 -28.12
CA SER A 19 4.24 2.81 -26.71
C SER A 19 2.96 3.09 -25.91
N SER A 20 2.35 2.03 -25.37
CA SER A 20 1.39 2.15 -24.28
C SER A 20 2.11 2.89 -23.17
N LYS A 21 1.97 4.22 -23.15
CA LYS A 21 2.19 5.03 -21.96
C LYS A 21 1.12 4.65 -20.96
N ARG A 22 1.19 3.41 -20.45
CA ARG A 22 0.62 3.07 -19.16
C ARG A 22 1.20 4.15 -18.24
N PRO A 23 0.37 4.99 -17.60
CA PRO A 23 0.89 5.96 -16.67
C PRO A 23 1.79 5.18 -15.72
N LYS A 24 3.08 5.53 -15.65
CA LYS A 24 3.88 5.05 -14.52
C LYS A 24 3.04 5.38 -13.30
N PRO A 25 2.75 4.41 -12.40
CA PRO A 25 2.09 4.72 -11.15
C PRO A 25 2.83 5.93 -10.60
N ALA A 26 2.13 7.05 -10.40
CA ALA A 26 2.75 8.22 -9.82
C ALA A 26 3.48 7.73 -8.58
N THR A 27 4.80 7.95 -8.52
CA THR A 27 5.61 7.52 -7.39
C THR A 27 5.11 8.33 -6.21
N GLN A 28 4.10 7.82 -5.50
CA GLN A 28 3.55 8.48 -4.33
C GLN A 28 4.65 8.46 -3.28
N GLN A 29 5.22 9.63 -3.05
CA GLN A 29 6.21 9.83 -2.02
C GLN A 29 5.54 9.55 -0.67
N PRO A 30 6.21 8.82 0.24
CA PRO A 30 5.72 8.61 1.59
C PRO A 30 5.41 9.95 2.25
N SER A 31 4.23 10.08 2.83
CA SER A 31 3.84 11.25 3.61
C SER A 31 4.58 11.24 4.94
N SER A 32 4.97 12.42 5.43
CA SER A 32 5.50 12.53 6.78
C SER A 32 4.37 12.34 7.81
N ILE A 33 4.71 12.00 9.05
CA ILE A 33 3.71 11.91 10.12
C ILE A 33 3.07 13.28 10.39
N LEU A 34 3.83 14.37 10.23
CA LEU A 34 3.28 15.73 10.38
C LEU A 34 2.17 16.02 9.36
N ASP A 35 2.32 15.50 8.13
CA ASP A 35 1.27 15.61 7.13
C ASP A 35 0.03 14.78 7.50
N ILE A 36 0.24 13.58 8.04
CA ILE A 36 -0.84 12.71 8.55
C ILE A 36 -1.63 13.41 9.67
N CYS A 37 -0.93 13.97 10.66
CA CYS A 37 -1.55 14.64 11.80
C CYS A 37 -2.24 15.95 11.43
N ALA A 38 -1.78 16.64 10.37
CA ALA A 38 -2.43 17.82 9.84
C ALA A 38 -3.74 17.51 9.06
N GLY A 39 -4.23 16.27 9.12
CA GLY A 39 -5.45 15.84 8.43
C GLY A 39 -5.31 15.76 6.91
N LYS A 40 -4.08 15.80 6.38
CA LYS A 40 -3.85 15.57 4.95
C LYS A 40 -4.10 14.10 4.67
N VAL A 41 -4.71 13.80 3.53
CA VAL A 41 -4.93 12.43 3.07
C VAL A 41 -3.58 11.80 2.74
N ALA A 42 -2.99 11.13 3.73
CA ALA A 42 -1.80 10.32 3.54
C ALA A 42 -2.23 8.96 2.97
N THR A 43 -1.68 8.62 1.81
CA THR A 43 -1.95 7.35 1.13
C THR A 43 -0.84 6.32 1.34
N VAL A 44 0.33 6.78 1.79
CA VAL A 44 1.56 5.99 1.96
C VAL A 44 2.30 6.49 3.19
N PHE A 45 2.65 5.57 4.09
CA PHE A 45 3.54 5.80 5.22
C PHE A 45 4.69 4.79 5.18
N GLU A 46 5.90 5.24 5.51
CA GLU A 46 7.09 4.39 5.64
C GLU A 46 7.72 4.65 7.00
N GLY A 47 7.98 3.57 7.74
CA GLY A 47 8.58 3.66 9.06
C GLY A 47 9.15 2.33 9.53
N ASP A 48 10.01 2.40 10.53
CA ASP A 48 10.60 1.23 11.17
C ASP A 48 9.70 0.75 12.32
N ILE A 49 9.49 -0.57 12.38
CA ILE A 49 8.68 -1.18 13.44
C ILE A 49 9.54 -1.23 14.71
N LEU A 50 9.12 -0.49 15.74
CA LEU A 50 9.77 -0.48 17.04
C LEU A 50 9.34 -1.67 17.89
N VAL A 51 8.02 -1.86 18.01
CA VAL A 51 7.41 -2.87 18.87
C VAL A 51 6.18 -3.44 18.19
N VAL A 52 5.94 -4.75 18.41
CA VAL A 52 4.74 -5.45 17.95
C VAL A 52 4.03 -6.02 19.17
N TYR A 53 2.73 -5.76 19.29
CA TYR A 53 1.87 -6.32 20.32
C TYR A 53 0.75 -7.14 19.67
N GLY A 54 0.67 -8.43 20.01
CA GLY A 54 -0.35 -9.35 19.52
C GLY A 54 0.20 -10.51 18.67
N PRO A 55 -0.68 -11.30 18.02
CA PRO A 55 -2.13 -11.08 17.94
C PRO A 55 -2.86 -11.41 19.25
N ALA A 56 -3.72 -10.49 19.70
CA ALA A 56 -4.59 -10.69 20.86
C ALA A 56 -6.02 -10.98 20.39
N HIS A 57 -6.71 -11.89 21.09
CA HIS A 57 -8.14 -12.16 20.86
C HIS A 57 -8.97 -11.13 21.65
N ALA A 58 -9.70 -10.26 20.95
CA ALA A 58 -10.66 -9.35 21.59
C ALA A 58 -11.94 -10.13 21.91
N THR A 59 -12.16 -10.42 23.20
CA THR A 59 -13.29 -11.23 23.69
C THR A 59 -14.59 -10.44 23.91
N ASN A 60 -14.55 -9.10 23.84
CA ASN A 60 -15.68 -8.21 24.16
C ASN A 60 -16.44 -7.67 22.92
N ILE A 61 -16.17 -8.21 21.73
CA ILE A 61 -16.90 -7.91 20.50
C ILE A 61 -17.47 -9.26 20.02
N SER A 62 -18.79 -9.32 19.78
CA SER A 62 -19.63 -10.48 19.35
C SER A 62 -18.92 -11.57 18.49
N PRO A 63 -19.37 -12.85 18.50
CA PRO A 63 -18.53 -14.05 18.42
C PRO A 63 -18.05 -14.35 17.00
N SER A 64 -17.07 -13.59 16.53
CA SER A 64 -16.08 -14.07 15.58
C SER A 64 -14.75 -13.55 16.07
N LYS A 65 -13.89 -14.46 16.56
CA LYS A 65 -12.54 -14.23 17.11
C LYS A 65 -11.89 -12.98 16.52
N ALA A 66 -12.08 -11.83 17.16
CA ALA A 66 -11.53 -10.59 16.65
C ALA A 66 -10.05 -10.59 17.00
N GLU A 67 -9.20 -10.98 16.05
CA GLU A 67 -7.75 -10.93 16.24
C GLU A 67 -7.27 -9.52 15.95
N ILE A 68 -6.51 -8.94 16.87
CA ILE A 68 -5.94 -7.59 16.72
C ILE A 68 -4.42 -7.66 16.86
N LEU A 69 -3.72 -7.07 15.90
CA LEU A 69 -2.28 -6.83 15.96
C LEU A 69 -2.04 -5.33 16.02
N HIS A 70 -1.21 -4.91 16.97
CA HIS A 70 -0.71 -3.56 17.10
C HIS A 70 0.77 -3.52 16.74
N ALA A 71 1.21 -2.51 16.02
CA ALA A 71 2.63 -2.23 15.81
C ALA A 71 2.89 -0.75 15.97
N ASP A 72 3.93 -0.41 16.72
CA ASP A 72 4.41 0.96 16.84
C ASP A 72 5.47 1.19 15.76
N LEU A 73 5.21 2.13 14.86
CA LEU A 73 6.13 2.50 13.80
C LEU A 73 6.67 3.91 14.03
N VAL A 74 7.97 4.09 13.80
CA VAL A 74 8.60 5.40 13.81
C VAL A 74 8.92 5.83 12.38
N ASP A 75 8.74 7.12 12.07
CA ASP A 75 9.21 7.63 10.77
C ASP A 75 10.73 7.55 10.66
N LYS A 76 11.24 7.68 9.43
CA LYS A 76 12.68 7.72 9.13
C LYS A 76 13.47 8.79 9.90
N ASN A 77 12.79 9.77 10.52
CA ASN A 77 13.43 10.84 11.26
C ASN A 77 13.46 10.56 12.77
N GLY A 78 12.88 9.45 13.24
CA GLY A 78 12.85 9.10 14.65
C GLY A 78 11.92 9.97 15.50
N GLN A 79 11.08 10.81 14.88
CA GLN A 79 10.44 11.93 15.60
C GLN A 79 9.08 11.58 16.19
N MET A 80 8.39 10.57 15.65
CA MET A 80 7.01 10.30 16.05
C MET A 80 6.62 8.85 15.82
N THR A 81 5.83 8.31 16.75
CA THR A 81 5.32 6.92 16.72
C THR A 81 3.87 6.90 16.28
N ILE A 82 3.53 6.06 15.29
CA ILE A 82 2.14 5.70 14.97
C ILE A 82 1.86 4.28 15.44
N THR A 83 0.67 4.05 15.98
CA THR A 83 0.20 2.68 16.28
C THR A 83 -0.65 2.19 15.12
N LEU A 84 -0.13 1.23 14.36
CA LEU A 84 -0.86 0.50 13.34
C LEU A 84 -1.76 -0.54 14.01
N ASN A 85 -3.08 -0.44 13.79
CA ASN A 85 -4.06 -1.40 14.27
C ASN A 85 -4.57 -2.25 13.11
N MET A 86 -4.37 -3.57 13.17
CA MET A 86 -4.88 -4.50 12.17
C MET A 86 -5.86 -5.48 12.80
N SER A 87 -6.92 -5.84 12.06
CA SER A 87 -7.95 -6.76 12.54
C SER A 87 -8.13 -7.97 11.60
N ASN A 88 -8.43 -9.14 12.18
CA ASN A 88 -8.93 -10.34 11.49
C ASN A 88 -8.08 -10.74 10.28
N THR A 89 -8.63 -10.61 9.06
CA THR A 89 -8.00 -10.98 7.79
C THR A 89 -6.62 -10.36 7.61
N PHE A 90 -6.40 -9.14 8.10
CA PHE A 90 -5.11 -8.47 8.00
C PHE A 90 -4.07 -9.08 8.94
N VAL A 91 -4.49 -9.52 10.13
CA VAL A 91 -3.61 -10.23 11.07
C VAL A 91 -3.14 -11.54 10.47
N HIS A 92 -4.05 -12.38 10.00
CA HIS A 92 -3.68 -13.65 9.37
C HIS A 92 -2.76 -13.48 8.15
N LYS A 93 -2.93 -12.39 7.40
CA LYS A 93 -2.14 -12.13 6.18
C LYS A 93 -0.77 -11.54 6.46
N PHE A 94 -0.62 -10.72 7.50
CA PHE A 94 0.57 -9.87 7.66
C PHE A 94 1.30 -10.04 9.00
N ALA A 95 0.78 -10.83 9.95
CA ALA A 95 1.42 -11.02 11.26
C ALA A 95 2.87 -11.54 11.18
N SER A 96 3.18 -12.39 10.20
CA SER A 96 4.56 -12.88 10.00
C SER A 96 5.51 -11.86 9.36
N THR A 97 4.97 -10.82 8.71
CA THR A 97 5.75 -9.77 8.04
C THR A 97 6.01 -8.58 8.95
N VAL A 98 5.14 -8.35 9.95
CA VAL A 98 5.27 -7.24 10.90
C VAL A 98 6.15 -7.70 12.07
N VAL A 99 7.45 -7.43 11.94
CA VAL A 99 8.50 -7.82 12.90
C VAL A 99 9.29 -6.58 13.34
N ALA A 100 9.59 -6.48 14.63
CA ALA A 100 10.38 -5.37 15.16
C ALA A 100 11.79 -5.33 14.53
N GLY A 101 12.28 -4.11 14.27
CA GLY A 101 13.56 -3.87 13.60
C GLY A 101 13.50 -3.94 12.06
N CYS A 102 12.33 -4.19 11.48
CA CYS A 102 12.13 -4.14 10.03
C CYS A 102 11.43 -2.84 9.61
N GLY A 103 11.82 -2.32 8.45
CA GLY A 103 11.11 -1.23 7.78
C GLY A 103 9.82 -1.73 7.14
N LEU A 104 8.74 -0.96 7.29
CA LEU A 104 7.43 -1.26 6.73
C LEU A 104 6.92 -0.07 5.91
N ARG A 105 6.43 -0.37 4.70
CA ARG A 105 5.66 0.55 3.88
C ARG A 105 4.18 0.19 3.96
N VAL A 106 3.37 1.09 4.51
CA VAL A 106 1.93 0.93 4.68
C VAL A 106 1.19 1.83 3.70
N THR A 107 0.23 1.29 2.97
CA THR A 107 -0.63 2.04 2.05
C THR A 107 -2.10 1.74 2.31
N GLY A 108 -2.99 2.69 1.98
CA GLY A 108 -4.44 2.48 2.07
C GLY A 108 -4.96 2.32 3.52
N PHE A 109 -4.38 3.05 4.46
CA PHE A 109 -4.79 3.05 5.88
C PHE A 109 -5.74 4.22 6.18
N THR A 110 -6.46 4.11 7.31
CA THR A 110 -7.26 5.21 7.87
C THR A 110 -6.61 5.72 9.14
N VAL A 111 -6.54 7.04 9.29
CA VAL A 111 -6.01 7.71 10.47
C VAL A 111 -7.17 8.01 11.41
N LYS A 112 -7.00 7.70 12.69
CA LYS A 112 -7.94 8.07 13.75
C LYS A 112 -7.16 8.77 14.85
N GLU A 113 -7.63 9.93 15.27
CA GLU A 113 -7.12 10.58 16.47
C GLU A 113 -7.55 9.78 17.70
N LYS A 114 -6.65 9.65 18.67
CA LYS A 114 -6.94 9.04 19.96
C LYS A 114 -7.44 10.14 20.89
N THR A 115 -8.76 10.27 21.03
CA THR A 115 -9.41 11.09 22.06
C THR A 115 -9.21 10.50 23.45
#